data_AF-A0ABD4B0G5-F1
#
_entry.id   AF-A0ABD4B0G5-F1
#
_cell.length_a   1.000
_cell.length_b   1.000
_cell.length_c   1.000
_cell.angle_alpha   90.00
_cell.angle_beta   90.00
_cell.angle_gamma   90.00
#
_symmetry.space_group_name_H-M   'P 1'
#
loop_
_entity.id
_entity.type
_entity.pdbx_description
1 polymer ?
#
loop_
_entity_poly.entity_id
_entity_poly.type
_entity_poly.pdbx_seq_one_letter_code
_entity_poly.pdbx_strand_id
1 'polypeptide(L)'
;MELNDTLRIPLAPPVVREAFEDLALLRASFEHCESFEKLAPGAFALTITVPLGPLRARYDVRAHAAAEQGDAEGRPRRVLNFKARADGLGALRGQVELVLMPDDDANATRIEYVVWATASGPLTELPGRQIENTLREWTDDFFREFCAVVQAKHGLAPNRARSAAPRRQHVFLRPASLVAATKRALPPHLGSALTGRAAGALPHRDAGTVPVWAWAAMIVFVALLLYAARWFNVG
;
A
#
# COMPACT_ATOMS: atom_id res chain seq x y z
N MET A 1 -3.79 -16.32 9.49
CA MET A 1 -4.82 -15.36 9.95
C MET A 1 -5.89 -15.28 8.89
N GLU A 2 -7.12 -15.04 9.32
CA GLU A 2 -8.29 -14.91 8.45
C GLU A 2 -9.07 -13.68 8.90
N LEU A 3 -9.42 -12.81 7.95
CA LEU A 3 -10.21 -11.61 8.17
C LEU A 3 -11.38 -11.63 7.21
N ASN A 4 -12.60 -11.69 7.74
CA ASN A 4 -13.84 -11.60 7.00
C ASN A 4 -14.63 -10.38 7.49
N ASP A 5 -15.08 -9.57 6.54
CA ASP A 5 -15.96 -8.43 6.85
C ASP A 5 -16.87 -8.10 5.68
N THR A 6 -17.88 -7.28 5.95
CA THR A 6 -18.84 -6.81 4.97
C THR A 6 -18.96 -5.30 5.03
N LEU A 7 -18.90 -4.63 3.89
CA LEU A 7 -19.04 -3.19 3.81
C LEU A 7 -20.16 -2.79 2.85
N ARG A 8 -20.69 -1.59 3.08
CA ARG A 8 -21.71 -0.98 2.22
C ARG A 8 -21.14 0.24 1.53
N ILE A 9 -21.16 0.25 0.21
CA ILE A 9 -20.83 1.41 -0.62
C ILE A 9 -22.13 2.03 -1.13
N PRO A 10 -22.41 3.32 -0.87
CA PRO A 10 -23.58 4.04 -1.39
C PRO A 10 -23.40 4.42 -2.88
N LEU A 11 -23.07 3.43 -3.72
CA LEU A 11 -22.95 3.55 -5.17
C LEU A 11 -23.55 2.29 -5.83
N ALA A 12 -24.10 2.45 -7.03
CA ALA A 12 -24.68 1.34 -7.77
C ALA A 12 -23.62 0.27 -8.15
N PRO A 13 -23.96 -1.03 -8.15
CA PRO A 13 -23.02 -2.11 -8.47
C PRO A 13 -22.23 -1.98 -9.79
N PRO A 14 -22.80 -1.51 -10.92
CA PRO A 14 -22.01 -1.32 -12.13
C PRO A 14 -20.93 -0.22 -11.98
N VAL A 15 -21.24 0.84 -11.23
CA VAL A 15 -20.29 1.96 -10.98
C VAL A 15 -19.12 1.48 -10.14
N VAL A 16 -19.40 0.71 -9.08
CA VAL A 16 -18.35 0.12 -8.23
C VAL A 16 -17.44 -0.82 -9.02
N ARG A 17 -18.03 -1.64 -9.89
CA ARG A 17 -17.27 -2.58 -10.73
C ARG A 17 -16.32 -1.86 -11.68
N GLU A 18 -16.81 -0.85 -12.40
CA GLU A 18 -15.98 -0.03 -13.29
C GLU A 18 -14.85 0.67 -12.51
N ALA A 19 -15.14 1.18 -11.32
CA ALA A 19 -14.15 1.84 -10.47
C ALA A 19 -13.02 0.90 -10.00
N PHE A 20 -13.27 -0.40 -9.84
CA PHE A 20 -12.24 -1.40 -9.54
C PHE A 20 -11.35 -1.74 -10.75
N GLU A 21 -11.73 -1.37 -11.96
CA GLU A 21 -10.92 -1.54 -13.17
C GLU A 21 -10.06 -0.30 -13.48
N ASP A 22 -10.42 0.84 -12.89
CA ASP A 22 -9.76 2.13 -13.10
C ASP A 22 -8.54 2.30 -12.18
N LEU A 23 -7.35 2.26 -12.79
CA LEU A 23 -6.08 2.37 -12.08
C LEU A 23 -5.92 3.68 -11.31
N ALA A 24 -6.44 4.78 -11.86
CA ALA A 24 -6.29 6.10 -11.26
C ALA A 24 -7.15 6.23 -10.00
N LEU A 25 -8.36 5.69 -10.04
CA LEU A 25 -9.25 5.65 -8.87
C LEU A 25 -8.69 4.76 -7.77
N LEU A 26 -8.21 3.57 -8.11
CA LEU A 26 -7.57 2.67 -7.15
C LEU A 26 -6.38 3.34 -6.47
N ARG A 27 -5.47 3.94 -7.26
CA ARG A 27 -4.31 4.65 -6.72
C ARG A 27 -4.72 5.79 -5.79
N ALA A 28 -5.73 6.58 -6.14
CA ALA A 28 -6.21 7.69 -5.34
C ALA A 28 -6.89 7.24 -4.03
N SER A 29 -7.35 5.99 -3.95
CA SER A 29 -8.02 5.42 -2.79
C SER A 29 -7.04 4.90 -1.72
N PHE A 30 -5.77 4.69 -2.07
CA PHE A 30 -4.76 4.25 -1.12
C PHE A 30 -4.07 5.44 -0.45
N GLU A 31 -4.27 5.57 0.87
CA GLU A 31 -3.50 6.52 1.66
C GLU A 31 -2.01 6.13 1.69
N HIS A 32 -1.12 7.12 1.63
CA HIS A 32 0.34 6.93 1.65
C HIS A 32 0.87 5.98 0.54
N CYS A 33 0.16 5.89 -0.58
CA CYS A 33 0.63 5.17 -1.77
C CYS A 33 1.66 6.00 -2.52
N GLU A 34 2.88 5.47 -2.61
CA GLU A 34 3.97 6.14 -3.32
C GLU A 34 3.96 5.78 -4.80
N SER A 35 3.85 4.49 -5.12
CA SER A 35 3.80 3.97 -6.49
C SER A 35 2.66 2.98 -6.61
N PHE A 36 1.99 2.96 -7.76
CA PHE A 36 0.94 2.00 -8.10
C PHE A 36 0.99 1.79 -9.60
N GLU A 37 1.36 0.59 -10.01
CA GLU A 37 1.61 0.24 -11.40
C GLU A 37 0.87 -1.05 -11.74
N LYS A 38 0.21 -1.05 -12.91
CA LYS A 38 -0.36 -2.27 -13.48
C LYS A 38 0.72 -2.97 -14.31
N LEU A 39 1.04 -4.18 -13.91
CA LEU A 39 1.97 -5.08 -14.59
C LEU A 39 1.18 -6.03 -15.52
N ALA A 40 1.83 -6.46 -16.60
CA ALA A 40 1.27 -7.48 -17.49
C ALA A 40 1.62 -8.89 -16.97
N PRO A 41 0.71 -9.89 -17.02
CA PRO A 41 -0.73 -9.87 -17.34
C PRO A 41 -1.62 -9.88 -16.07
N GLY A 42 -2.27 -8.76 -15.72
CA GLY A 42 -3.20 -8.70 -14.58
C GLY A 42 -2.52 -8.69 -13.20
N ALA A 43 -1.27 -8.27 -13.18
CA ALA A 43 -0.46 -8.12 -11.99
C ALA A 43 -0.45 -6.65 -11.56
N PHE A 44 -0.28 -6.37 -10.28
CA PHE A 44 -0.15 -5.03 -9.74
C PHE A 44 1.08 -4.97 -8.85
N ALA A 45 1.82 -3.88 -8.95
CA ALA A 45 2.89 -3.55 -8.03
C ALA A 45 2.58 -2.18 -7.42
N LEU A 46 2.64 -2.10 -6.10
CA LEU A 46 2.48 -0.84 -5.38
C LEU A 46 3.44 -0.77 -4.22
N THR A 47 3.87 0.44 -3.90
CA THR A 47 4.63 0.71 -2.68
C THR A 47 3.82 1.64 -1.79
N ILE A 48 3.58 1.21 -0.56
CA ILE A 48 2.71 1.90 0.39
C ILE A 48 3.33 1.90 1.79
N THR A 49 3.12 2.98 2.53
CA THR A 49 3.50 3.04 3.95
C THR A 49 2.30 2.75 4.83
N VAL A 50 2.34 1.63 5.57
CA VAL A 50 1.26 1.22 6.47
C VAL A 50 1.72 1.37 7.92
N PRO A 51 0.92 2.03 8.78
CA PRO A 51 1.18 2.02 10.22
C PRO A 51 0.79 0.66 10.80
N LEU A 52 1.75 -0.05 11.39
CA LEU A 52 1.54 -1.31 12.12
C LEU A 52 1.83 -1.06 13.61
N GLY A 53 0.84 -0.56 14.34
CA GLY A 53 1.00 -0.10 15.72
C GLY A 53 1.97 1.09 15.83
N PRO A 54 3.03 1.03 16.67
CA PRO A 54 4.00 2.12 16.81
C PRO A 54 4.97 2.22 15.62
N LEU A 55 4.98 1.23 14.72
CA LEU A 55 5.91 1.15 13.60
C LEU A 55 5.22 1.65 12.34
N ARG A 56 5.89 2.53 11.58
CA ARG A 56 5.51 2.83 10.21
C ARG A 56 6.46 2.10 9.28
N ALA A 57 5.91 1.30 8.38
CA ALA A 57 6.69 0.45 7.51
C ALA A 57 6.31 0.67 6.06
N ARG A 58 7.33 0.79 5.23
CA ARG A 58 7.18 0.81 3.77
C ARG A 58 7.06 -0.63 3.29
N TYR A 59 5.95 -0.95 2.65
CA TYR A 59 5.68 -2.25 2.05
C TYR A 59 5.71 -2.16 0.54
N ASP A 60 6.50 -3.03 -0.07
CA ASP A 60 6.40 -3.35 -1.50
C ASP A 60 5.42 -4.51 -1.66
N VAL A 61 4.29 -4.24 -2.30
CA VAL A 61 3.21 -5.20 -2.50
C VAL A 61 3.13 -5.59 -3.96
N ARG A 62 3.08 -6.89 -4.20
CA ARG A 62 2.74 -7.47 -5.51
C ARG A 62 1.44 -8.23 -5.38
N ALA A 63 0.47 -7.92 -6.23
CA ALA A 63 -0.79 -8.61 -6.32
C ALA A 63 -1.00 -9.19 -7.73
N HIS A 64 -1.69 -10.32 -7.81
CA HIS A 64 -1.99 -11.00 -9.06
C HIS A 64 -3.44 -11.49 -9.02
N ALA A 65 -4.19 -11.21 -10.09
CA ALA A 65 -5.52 -11.80 -10.26
C ALA A 65 -5.40 -13.32 -10.41
N ALA A 66 -6.05 -14.06 -9.51
CA ALA A 66 -6.07 -15.52 -9.50
C ALA A 66 -7.31 -16.06 -10.21
N ALA A 67 -8.46 -15.43 -9.98
CA ALA A 67 -9.72 -15.76 -10.64
C ALA A 67 -10.61 -14.52 -10.72
N GLU A 68 -11.37 -14.41 -11.80
CA GLU A 68 -12.37 -13.36 -12.04
C GLU A 68 -13.56 -14.05 -12.71
N GLN A 69 -14.39 -14.69 -11.88
CA GLN A 69 -15.50 -15.54 -12.34
C GLN A 69 -16.62 -15.43 -11.31
N GLY A 70 -17.87 -15.50 -11.76
CA GLY A 70 -19.02 -15.47 -10.86
C GLY A 70 -18.95 -16.57 -9.79
N ASP A 71 -19.46 -16.31 -8.60
CA ASP A 71 -19.65 -17.35 -7.59
C ASP A 71 -20.72 -18.38 -8.02
N ALA A 72 -21.01 -19.36 -7.15
CA ALA A 72 -21.98 -20.40 -7.45
C ALA A 72 -23.39 -19.85 -7.72
N GLU A 73 -23.68 -18.64 -7.25
CA GLU A 73 -24.92 -17.91 -7.42
C GLU A 73 -24.87 -16.90 -8.58
N GLY A 74 -23.77 -16.84 -9.33
CA GLY A 74 -23.57 -15.94 -10.47
C GLY A 74 -23.24 -14.50 -10.10
N ARG A 75 -22.90 -14.22 -8.83
CA ARG A 75 -22.49 -12.89 -8.35
C ARG A 75 -21.05 -12.62 -8.75
N PRO A 76 -20.69 -11.38 -9.13
CA PRO A 76 -19.33 -11.04 -9.50
C PRO A 76 -18.38 -11.26 -8.33
N ARG A 77 -17.51 -12.26 -8.47
CA ARG A 77 -16.48 -12.64 -7.52
C ARG A 77 -15.09 -12.44 -8.13
N ARG A 78 -14.18 -11.92 -7.32
CA ARG A 78 -12.78 -11.70 -7.70
C ARG A 78 -11.85 -12.20 -6.63
N VAL A 79 -10.81 -12.91 -7.06
CA VAL A 79 -9.81 -13.49 -6.17
C VAL A 79 -8.43 -12.98 -6.56
N LEU A 80 -7.73 -12.40 -5.59
CA LEU A 80 -6.41 -11.79 -5.74
C LEU A 80 -5.42 -12.47 -4.81
N ASN A 81 -4.28 -12.91 -5.35
CA ASN A 81 -3.15 -13.33 -4.52
C ASN A 81 -2.21 -12.14 -4.31
N PHE A 82 -1.75 -11.92 -3.08
CA PHE A 82 -0.84 -10.83 -2.78
C PHE A 82 0.36 -11.29 -1.96
N LYS A 83 1.45 -10.53 -2.12
CA LYS A 83 2.66 -10.62 -1.30
C LYS A 83 3.14 -9.22 -0.99
N ALA A 84 3.10 -8.83 0.27
CA ALA A 84 3.67 -7.61 0.81
C ALA A 84 5.00 -7.92 1.49
N ARG A 85 6.02 -7.10 1.26
CA ARG A 85 7.32 -7.21 1.92
C ARG A 85 7.75 -5.86 2.45
N ALA A 86 8.23 -5.83 3.69
CA ALA A 86 8.94 -4.69 4.25
C ALA A 86 10.33 -5.14 4.67
N ASP A 87 11.36 -4.43 4.20
CA ASP A 87 12.73 -4.75 4.56
C ASP A 87 12.96 -4.55 6.07
N GLY A 88 13.64 -5.52 6.68
CA GLY A 88 13.86 -5.57 8.13
C GLY A 88 12.64 -5.98 8.97
N LEU A 89 11.43 -6.00 8.40
CA LEU A 89 10.20 -6.33 9.14
C LEU A 89 9.56 -7.64 8.67
N GLY A 90 9.90 -8.16 7.49
CA GLY A 90 9.45 -9.45 7.00
C GLY A 90 8.46 -9.36 5.84
N ALA A 91 7.62 -10.36 5.69
CA ALA A 91 6.67 -10.42 4.58
C ALA A 91 5.32 -11.01 5.00
N LEU A 92 4.26 -10.51 4.37
CA LEU A 92 2.89 -11.00 4.48
C LEU A 92 2.44 -11.52 3.12
N ARG A 93 2.04 -12.78 3.04
CA ARG A 93 1.52 -13.38 1.81
C ARG A 93 0.09 -13.84 2.06
N GLY A 94 -0.78 -13.66 1.09
CA GLY A 94 -2.17 -14.05 1.26
C GLY A 94 -2.97 -14.06 -0.03
N GLN A 95 -4.26 -14.26 0.16
CA GLN A 95 -5.30 -14.22 -0.85
C GLN A 95 -6.43 -13.34 -0.33
N VAL A 96 -7.02 -12.55 -1.21
CA VAL A 96 -8.22 -11.76 -0.96
C VAL A 96 -9.29 -12.24 -1.91
N GLU A 97 -10.46 -12.52 -1.38
CA GLU A 97 -11.68 -12.76 -2.12
C GLU A 97 -12.64 -11.60 -1.91
N LEU A 98 -13.26 -11.15 -2.99
CA LEU A 98 -14.22 -10.06 -3.04
C LEU A 98 -15.49 -10.55 -3.75
N VAL A 99 -16.63 -10.38 -3.11
CA VAL A 99 -17.95 -10.67 -3.69
C VAL A 99 -18.79 -9.39 -3.66
N LEU A 100 -19.28 -8.98 -4.82
CA LEU A 100 -20.11 -7.78 -4.95
C LEU A 100 -21.58 -8.18 -5.08
N MET A 101 -22.42 -7.59 -4.24
CA MET A 101 -23.86 -7.82 -4.21
C MET A 101 -24.64 -6.51 -4.30
N PRO A 102 -25.79 -6.50 -5.00
CA PRO A 102 -26.74 -5.41 -4.85
C PRO A 102 -27.24 -5.37 -3.39
N ASP A 103 -27.39 -4.17 -2.85
CA ASP A 103 -28.06 -3.96 -1.55
C ASP A 103 -29.57 -3.75 -1.79
N ASP A 104 -30.36 -3.68 -0.71
CA ASP A 104 -31.82 -3.43 -0.79
C ASP A 104 -32.15 -2.06 -1.44
N ASP A 105 -31.21 -1.12 -1.34
CA ASP A 105 -31.23 0.14 -2.07
C ASP A 105 -30.48 -0.03 -3.40
N ALA A 106 -31.17 0.16 -4.53
CA ALA A 106 -30.62 -0.01 -5.87
C ALA A 106 -29.40 0.90 -6.16
N ASN A 107 -29.21 1.96 -5.36
CA ASN A 107 -28.05 2.85 -5.44
C ASN A 107 -26.93 2.49 -4.46
N ALA A 108 -26.96 1.30 -3.86
CA ALA A 108 -25.92 0.81 -2.97
C ALA A 108 -25.44 -0.59 -3.36
N THR A 109 -24.19 -0.86 -3.02
CA THR A 109 -23.51 -2.13 -3.24
C THR A 109 -22.98 -2.64 -1.91
N ARG A 110 -23.29 -3.89 -1.60
CA ARG A 110 -22.68 -4.63 -0.51
C ARG A 110 -21.45 -5.35 -1.05
N ILE A 111 -20.31 -5.18 -0.39
CA ILE A 111 -19.08 -5.92 -0.71
C ILE A 111 -18.76 -6.79 0.48
N GLU A 112 -18.69 -8.09 0.24
CA GLU A 112 -18.17 -9.05 1.19
C GLU A 112 -16.73 -9.36 0.81
N TYR A 113 -15.85 -9.36 1.79
CA TYR A 113 -14.45 -9.69 1.54
C TYR A 113 -13.92 -10.66 2.58
N VAL A 114 -13.05 -11.56 2.10
CA VAL A 114 -12.31 -12.49 2.95
C VAL A 114 -10.84 -12.42 2.59
N VAL A 115 -10.00 -12.20 3.59
CA VAL A 115 -8.55 -12.11 3.47
C VAL A 115 -7.93 -13.24 4.26
N TRP A 116 -7.26 -14.15 3.57
CA TRP A 116 -6.39 -15.14 4.19
C TRP A 116 -4.96 -14.69 4.06
N ALA A 117 -4.23 -14.59 5.18
CA ALA A 117 -2.85 -14.15 5.16
C ALA A 117 -1.96 -14.96 6.11
N THR A 118 -0.68 -14.99 5.78
CA THR A 118 0.39 -15.63 6.55
C THR A 118 1.58 -14.69 6.63
N ALA A 119 1.97 -14.35 7.85
CA ALA A 119 3.15 -13.56 8.15
C ALA A 119 4.41 -14.44 8.15
N SER A 120 5.55 -13.84 7.83
CA SER A 120 6.86 -14.50 7.79
C SER A 120 7.97 -13.51 8.15
N GLY A 121 9.06 -14.01 8.73
CA GLY A 121 10.15 -13.17 9.22
C GLY A 121 9.80 -12.44 10.52
N PRO A 122 10.44 -11.30 10.84
CA PRO A 122 10.23 -10.57 12.11
C PRO A 122 8.76 -10.20 12.39
N LEU A 123 7.95 -10.05 11.34
CA LEU A 123 6.50 -9.84 11.40
C LEU A 123 5.75 -10.91 12.19
N THR A 124 6.27 -12.14 12.31
CA THR A 124 5.64 -13.21 13.10
C THR A 124 5.76 -13.00 14.61
N GLU A 125 6.65 -12.11 15.05
CA GLU A 125 6.80 -11.76 16.47
C GLU A 125 5.65 -10.87 16.96
N LEU A 126 4.94 -10.23 16.03
CA LEU A 126 3.76 -9.44 16.36
C LEU A 126 2.55 -10.35 16.62
N PRO A 127 1.68 -10.00 17.59
CA PRO A 127 0.43 -10.71 17.80
C PRO A 127 -0.44 -10.69 16.53
N GLY A 128 -0.94 -11.85 16.09
CA GLY A 128 -1.78 -11.96 14.89
C GLY A 128 -2.96 -10.98 14.87
N ARG A 129 -3.63 -10.82 16.01
CA ARG A 129 -4.72 -9.84 16.21
C ARG A 129 -4.32 -8.40 15.87
N GLN A 130 -3.07 -8.01 16.10
CA GLN A 130 -2.60 -6.65 15.80
C GLN A 130 -2.48 -6.45 14.30
N ILE A 131 -2.00 -7.47 13.58
CA ILE A 131 -1.91 -7.47 12.12
C ILE A 131 -3.33 -7.45 11.53
N GLU A 132 -4.23 -8.28 12.05
CA GLU A 132 -5.64 -8.32 11.63
C GLU A 132 -6.35 -6.98 11.83
N ASN A 133 -6.21 -6.34 12.99
CA ASN A 133 -6.80 -5.02 13.25
C ASN A 133 -6.25 -3.97 12.29
N THR A 134 -4.93 -3.98 12.05
CA THR A 134 -4.30 -3.04 11.12
C THR A 134 -4.80 -3.25 9.68
N LEU A 135 -4.95 -4.51 9.26
CA LEU A 135 -5.51 -4.83 7.94
C LEU A 135 -6.96 -4.37 7.82
N ARG A 136 -7.77 -4.53 8.87
CA ARG A 136 -9.15 -4.05 8.92
C ARG A 136 -9.22 -2.52 8.82
N GLU A 137 -8.49 -1.81 9.67
CA GLU A 137 -8.41 -0.34 9.64
C GLU A 137 -7.98 0.17 8.27
N TRP A 138 -6.92 -0.43 7.70
CA TRP A 138 -6.44 -0.06 6.37
C TRP A 138 -7.46 -0.34 5.26
N THR A 139 -8.22 -1.44 5.36
CA THR A 139 -9.28 -1.79 4.41
C THR A 139 -10.45 -0.79 4.52
N ASP A 140 -10.85 -0.44 5.74
CA ASP A 140 -11.91 0.54 5.99
C ASP A 140 -11.53 1.93 5.44
N ASP A 141 -10.29 2.36 5.65
CA ASP A 141 -9.78 3.63 5.13
C ASP A 141 -9.71 3.62 3.60
N PHE A 142 -9.24 2.53 2.99
CA PHE A 142 -9.27 2.36 1.53
C PHE A 142 -10.69 2.51 0.98
N PHE A 143 -11.68 1.82 1.56
CA PHE A 143 -13.05 1.87 1.04
C PHE A 143 -13.73 3.22 1.30
N ARG A 144 -13.39 3.89 2.41
CA ARG A 144 -13.84 5.26 2.69
C ARG A 144 -13.35 6.23 1.61
N GLU A 145 -12.05 6.20 1.31
CA GLU A 145 -11.46 7.06 0.28
C GLU A 145 -11.92 6.67 -1.13
N PHE A 146 -12.01 5.38 -1.44
CA PHE A 146 -12.56 4.87 -2.69
C PHE A 146 -13.96 5.39 -2.94
N CYS A 147 -14.84 5.31 -1.94
CA CYS A 147 -16.19 5.84 -2.04
C CYS A 147 -16.19 7.35 -2.34
N ALA A 148 -15.35 8.13 -1.65
CA ALA A 148 -15.24 9.56 -1.86
C ALA A 148 -14.70 9.92 -3.27
N VAL A 149 -13.66 9.22 -3.73
CA VAL A 149 -13.02 9.42 -5.02
C VAL A 149 -13.96 9.06 -6.17
N VAL A 150 -14.69 7.95 -6.05
CA VAL A 150 -15.67 7.53 -7.06
C VAL A 150 -16.87 8.48 -7.09
N GLN A 151 -17.41 8.87 -5.93
CA GLN A 151 -18.46 9.89 -5.88
C GLN A 151 -18.02 11.21 -6.52
N ALA A 152 -16.77 11.62 -6.33
CA ALA A 152 -16.22 12.82 -6.96
C ALA A 152 -16.15 12.69 -8.49
N LYS A 153 -15.71 11.54 -9.02
CA LYS A 153 -15.71 11.25 -10.47
C LYS A 153 -17.11 11.37 -11.09
N HIS A 154 -18.13 10.92 -10.37
CA HIS A 154 -19.53 10.95 -10.84
C HIS A 154 -20.30 12.24 -10.46
N GLY A 155 -19.64 13.24 -9.87
CA GLY A 155 -20.29 14.50 -9.49
C GLY A 155 -21.30 14.38 -8.34
N LEU A 156 -21.28 13.27 -7.60
CA LEU A 156 -22.12 12.98 -6.44
C LEU A 156 -21.49 13.46 -5.12
N ALA A 157 -20.21 13.83 -5.15
CA ALA A 157 -19.52 14.29 -3.96
C ALA A 157 -20.14 15.59 -3.42
N PRO A 158 -20.36 15.70 -2.09
CA PRO A 158 -20.82 16.95 -1.49
C PRO A 158 -19.79 18.05 -1.77
N ASN A 159 -20.25 19.14 -2.38
CA ASN A 159 -19.39 20.26 -2.76
C ASN A 159 -18.80 20.93 -1.51
N ARG A 160 -17.60 20.51 -1.09
CA ARG A 160 -16.90 21.03 0.10
C ARG A 160 -16.56 22.52 -0.02
N ALA A 161 -16.57 23.10 -1.22
CA ALA A 161 -16.41 24.54 -1.41
C ALA A 161 -17.53 25.35 -0.75
N ARG A 162 -18.70 24.74 -0.47
CA ARG A 162 -19.82 25.43 0.18
C ARG A 162 -19.77 25.42 1.71
N SER A 163 -18.98 24.55 2.33
CA SER A 163 -18.91 24.42 3.80
C SER A 163 -17.75 25.18 4.46
N ALA A 164 -16.82 25.73 3.68
CA ALA A 164 -15.80 26.64 4.20
C ALA A 164 -16.21 28.09 3.89
N ALA A 165 -17.13 28.64 4.68
CA ALA A 165 -17.18 30.10 4.78
C ALA A 165 -15.78 30.56 5.20
N PRO A 166 -15.10 31.44 4.43
CA PRO A 166 -13.76 31.86 4.78
C PRO A 166 -13.83 32.64 6.09
N ARG A 167 -13.45 32.00 7.20
CA ARG A 167 -13.06 32.72 8.41
C ARG A 167 -11.79 33.49 8.05
N ARG A 168 -11.96 34.70 7.54
CA ARG A 168 -10.91 35.71 7.48
C ARG A 168 -10.47 35.99 8.92
N GLN A 169 -9.53 35.20 9.43
CA GLN A 169 -8.71 35.65 10.54
C GLN A 169 -7.87 36.81 10.00
N HIS A 170 -8.24 38.03 10.40
CA HIS A 170 -7.41 39.19 10.19
C HIS A 170 -6.08 38.97 10.92
N VAL A 171 -5.07 38.49 10.19
CA VAL A 171 -3.68 38.56 10.63
C VAL A 171 -3.30 40.03 10.53
N PHE A 172 -3.38 40.75 11.65
CA PHE A 172 -2.73 42.03 11.80
C PHE A 172 -1.22 41.82 11.63
N LEU A 173 -0.71 42.11 10.44
CA LEU A 173 0.71 42.31 10.21
C LEU A 173 1.15 43.52 11.05
N ARG A 174 1.78 43.26 12.20
CA ARG A 174 2.56 44.28 12.90
C ARG A 174 3.84 44.50 12.09
N PRO A 175 4.12 45.72 11.59
CA PRO A 175 5.38 46.00 10.93
C PRO A 175 6.52 45.94 11.95
N ALA A 176 7.55 45.15 11.64
CA ALA A 176 8.82 45.18 12.35
C ALA A 176 9.46 46.56 12.15
N SER A 177 9.62 47.33 13.22
CA SER A 177 10.42 48.55 13.18
C SER A 177 11.90 48.20 13.06
N LEU A 178 12.47 48.55 11.91
CA LEU A 178 13.89 48.72 11.64
C LEU A 178 14.57 49.49 12.77
N VAL A 179 15.57 48.88 13.43
CA VAL A 179 16.65 49.62 14.07
C VAL A 179 17.97 49.05 13.56
N ALA A 180 18.57 49.81 12.65
CA ALA A 180 19.95 49.70 12.23
C ALA A 180 20.84 50.42 13.25
N ALA A 181 21.92 49.79 13.70
CA ALA A 181 23.11 50.50 14.21
C ALA A 181 24.34 49.57 14.27
N THR A 182 25.16 49.66 13.22
CA THR A 182 26.63 49.80 13.25
C THR A 182 27.48 48.95 14.22
N LYS A 183 28.37 48.11 13.66
CA LYS A 183 29.82 48.38 13.60
C LYS A 183 30.57 47.35 12.74
N ARG A 184 31.51 47.86 11.96
CA ARG A 184 32.45 47.18 11.05
C ARG A 184 33.76 46.87 11.81
N ALA A 185 34.41 45.73 11.52
CA ALA A 185 35.85 45.61 11.19
C ALA A 185 36.27 44.14 10.98
N LEU A 186 37.25 43.92 10.10
CA LEU A 186 37.91 42.67 9.64
C LEU A 186 39.39 43.06 9.32
N PRO A 187 40.43 42.19 9.12
CA PRO A 187 40.85 40.82 9.55
C PRO A 187 42.30 40.83 10.15
N PRO A 188 43.24 39.86 9.92
CA PRO A 188 43.25 38.39 10.06
C PRO A 188 44.35 37.90 11.05
N HIS A 189 44.38 36.60 11.39
CA HIS A 189 45.62 35.92 11.82
C HIS A 189 45.67 34.48 11.31
N LEU A 190 46.82 34.17 10.72
CA LEU A 190 47.32 32.86 10.30
C LEU A 190 47.67 31.96 11.51
N GLY A 191 47.68 30.65 11.29
CA GLY A 191 48.33 29.66 12.16
C GLY A 191 47.62 28.29 12.06
N SER A 192 47.89 27.48 11.04
CA SER A 192 48.96 26.45 10.98
C SER A 192 48.68 25.16 11.77
N ALA A 193 48.75 24.04 11.04
CA ALA A 193 49.26 22.71 11.47
C ALA A 193 48.41 21.92 12.50
N LEU A 194 48.36 20.59 12.54
CA LEU A 194 48.86 19.45 11.73
C LEU A 194 48.19 18.18 12.30
N THR A 195 48.16 17.11 11.50
CA THR A 195 48.21 15.69 11.89
C THR A 195 47.07 15.05 12.71
N GLY A 196 46.51 13.99 12.14
CA GLY A 196 45.65 13.03 12.85
C GLY A 196 45.18 11.88 11.98
N ARG A 197 46.12 11.00 11.58
CA ARG A 197 45.88 9.74 10.87
C ARG A 197 45.19 8.75 11.83
N ALA A 198 44.06 8.15 11.46
CA ALA A 198 43.61 6.91 12.06
C ALA A 198 42.81 6.07 11.05
N ALA A 199 43.34 4.88 10.81
CA ALA A 199 42.81 3.87 9.91
C ALA A 199 41.58 3.17 10.54
N GLY A 200 40.65 2.77 9.68
CA GLY A 200 39.59 1.83 10.00
C GLY A 200 39.19 1.09 8.73
N ALA A 201 39.83 -0.05 8.48
CA ALA A 201 39.51 -0.95 7.39
C ALA A 201 38.10 -1.54 7.59
N LEU A 202 37.21 -1.33 6.62
CA LEU A 202 35.94 -2.05 6.53
C LEU A 202 36.16 -3.29 5.66
N PRO A 203 35.76 -4.50 6.10
CA PRO A 203 35.82 -5.68 5.27
C PRO A 203 34.77 -5.59 4.16
N HIS A 204 35.22 -5.73 2.91
CA HIS A 204 34.36 -5.94 1.76
C HIS A 204 33.68 -7.30 1.94
N ARG A 205 32.35 -7.29 2.09
CA ARG A 205 31.54 -8.50 2.18
C ARG A 205 31.29 -8.99 0.76
N ASP A 206 32.04 -10.01 0.36
CA ASP A 206 31.85 -10.69 -0.92
C ASP A 206 30.42 -11.24 -1.00
N ALA A 207 29.62 -10.64 -1.89
CA ALA A 207 28.37 -11.22 -2.33
C ALA A 207 28.73 -12.43 -3.21
N GLY A 208 28.79 -13.61 -2.60
CA GLY A 208 28.97 -14.87 -3.31
C GLY A 208 27.91 -15.02 -4.39
N THR A 209 28.32 -14.90 -5.65
CA THR A 209 27.53 -15.25 -6.81
C THR A 209 27.20 -16.72 -6.72
N VAL A 210 25.95 -17.03 -6.40
CA VAL A 210 25.40 -18.38 -6.43
C VAL A 210 25.75 -19.05 -7.77
N PRO A 211 26.38 -20.23 -7.75
CA PRO A 211 26.88 -20.86 -8.96
C PRO A 211 25.72 -21.15 -9.93
N VAL A 212 25.98 -21.01 -11.24
CA VAL A 212 24.95 -21.08 -12.30
C VAL A 212 24.10 -22.36 -12.24
N TRP A 213 24.68 -23.48 -11.79
CA TRP A 213 23.95 -24.73 -11.60
C TRP A 213 22.86 -24.64 -10.52
N ALA A 214 23.04 -23.82 -9.49
CA ALA A 214 22.06 -23.61 -8.42
C ALA A 214 20.83 -22.83 -8.95
N TRP A 215 21.04 -21.89 -9.87
CA TRP A 215 19.95 -21.22 -10.58
C TRP A 215 19.18 -22.17 -11.49
N ALA A 216 19.89 -23.02 -12.24
CA ALA A 216 19.26 -24.03 -13.08
C ALA A 216 18.44 -25.03 -12.25
N ALA A 217 18.99 -25.51 -11.13
CA ALA A 217 18.28 -26.39 -10.20
C ALA A 217 17.03 -25.71 -9.60
N MET A 218 17.11 -24.43 -9.25
CA MET A 218 15.98 -23.67 -8.74
C MET A 218 14.88 -23.50 -9.81
N ILE A 219 15.24 -23.24 -11.07
CA ILE A 219 14.28 -23.12 -12.17
C ILE A 219 13.56 -24.44 -12.42
N VAL A 220 14.30 -25.56 -12.46
CA VAL A 220 13.72 -26.90 -12.63
C VAL A 220 12.79 -27.25 -11.47
N PHE A 221 13.19 -26.93 -10.24
CA PHE A 221 12.38 -27.18 -9.05
C PHE A 221 11.06 -26.37 -9.07
N VAL A 222 11.12 -25.10 -9.47
CA VAL A 222 9.91 -24.26 -9.61
C VAL A 222 9.01 -24.77 -10.75
N ALA A 223 9.57 -25.21 -11.88
CA ALA A 223 8.80 -25.79 -12.98
C ALA A 223 8.07 -27.08 -12.55
N LEU A 224 8.73 -27.95 -11.77
CA LEU A 224 8.14 -29.16 -11.20
C LEU A 224 7.00 -28.85 -10.23
N LEU A 225 7.16 -27.84 -9.37
CA LEU A 225 6.10 -27.40 -8.45
C LEU A 225 4.88 -26.86 -9.19
N LEU A 226 5.08 -26.08 -10.26
CA LEU A 226 3.99 -25.57 -11.08
C LEU A 226 3.28 -26.70 -11.84
N TYR A 227 4.01 -27.69 -12.32
CA TYR A 227 3.44 -28.87 -12.96
C TYR A 227 2.59 -29.69 -11.98
N ALA A 228 3.10 -29.93 -10.77
CA ALA A 228 2.36 -30.63 -9.71
C ALA A 228 1.10 -29.86 -9.30
N ALA A 229 1.21 -28.55 -9.08
CA ALA A 229 0.07 -27.70 -8.74
C ALA A 229 -1.01 -27.68 -9.83
N ARG A 230 -0.61 -27.78 -11.11
CA ARG A 230 -1.54 -27.88 -12.24
C ARG A 230 -2.24 -29.24 -12.30
N TRP A 231 -1.60 -30.31 -11.84
CA TRP A 231 -2.22 -31.64 -11.78
C TRP A 231 -3.32 -31.70 -10.70
N PHE A 232 -3.09 -31.10 -9.53
CA PHE A 232 -4.09 -31.07 -8.45
C PHE A 232 -5.31 -30.19 -8.74
N ASN A 233 -5.22 -29.26 -9.70
CA ASN A 233 -6.33 -28.39 -10.10
C ASN A 233 -7.22 -28.97 -11.23
N VAL A 234 -6.93 -30.18 -11.73
CA VAL A 234 -7.67 -30.83 -12.82
C VAL A 234 -8.43 -32.08 -12.34
N GLY A 235 -8.52 -32.29 -11.02
CA GLY A 235 -9.28 -33.38 -10.40
C GLY A 235 -10.57 -32.92 -9.74
#